data_AF-A0A1H9NYL8-F1
#
_entry.id   AF-A0A1H9NYL8-F1
#
_cell.length_a   1.000
_cell.length_b   1.000
_cell.length_c   1.000
_cell.angle_alpha   90.00
_cell.angle_beta   90.00
_cell.angle_gamma   90.00
#
_symmetry.space_group_name_H-M   'P 1'
#
loop_
_entity.id
_entity.type
_entity.pdbx_description
1 polymer ?
#
loop_
_entity_poly.entity_id
_entity_poly.type
_entity_poly.pdbx_seq_one_letter_code
_entity_poly.pdbx_strand_id
1 'polypeptide(L)'
;MERKLTILINIYAIFLLLFVLAYYGYYLYIGVLWGFGERMFTLLVSDSLFLLFIPAAAGILLKKTWSWWLNMIIFFQLFIAKFIALGANVTLLMTDTVAQPLQGSNLLVEILYLVLYLIIITALSLNIVKQRLSVNRKFGEWFWRVFTGAIGLYVFHFIITLLVIAWVSPV
;
A
#
# COMPACT_ATOMS: atom_id res chain seq x y z
N MET A 1 12.37 -19.79 19.62
CA MET A 1 11.35 -19.28 18.67
C MET A 1 11.57 -17.81 18.31
N GLU A 2 11.91 -16.95 19.28
CA GLU A 2 12.06 -15.49 19.10
C GLU A 2 13.13 -15.05 18.08
N ARG A 3 14.23 -15.80 17.95
CA ARG A 3 15.28 -15.52 16.96
C ARG A 3 14.75 -15.68 15.52
N LYS A 4 14.00 -16.74 15.24
CA LYS A 4 13.39 -16.99 13.92
C LYS A 4 12.39 -15.89 13.56
N LEU A 5 11.55 -15.48 14.50
CA LEU A 5 10.61 -14.37 14.31
C LEU A 5 11.34 -13.05 14.01
N THR A 6 12.41 -12.74 14.74
CA THR A 6 13.18 -11.51 14.50
C THR A 6 13.77 -11.49 13.10
N ILE A 7 14.27 -12.64 12.63
CA ILE A 7 14.77 -12.78 11.25
C ILE A 7 13.63 -12.54 10.25
N LEU A 8 12.46 -13.14 10.45
CA LEU A 8 11.31 -12.93 9.55
C LEU A 8 10.86 -11.46 9.49
N ILE A 9 10.77 -10.78 10.64
CA ILE A 9 10.41 -9.35 10.71
C ILE A 9 11.45 -8.48 9.98
N ASN A 10 12.74 -8.79 10.14
CA ASN A 10 13.80 -8.08 9.45
C ASN A 10 13.77 -8.34 7.94
N ILE A 11 13.56 -9.59 7.53
CA ILE A 11 13.40 -9.96 6.12
C ILE A 11 12.24 -9.19 5.49
N TYR A 12 11.09 -9.14 6.18
CA TYR A 12 9.95 -8.35 5.75
C TYR A 12 10.30 -6.86 5.56
N ALA A 13 10.98 -6.24 6.51
CA ALA A 13 11.41 -4.84 6.38
C ALA A 13 12.40 -4.63 5.22
N ILE A 14 13.31 -5.57 4.99
CA ILE A 14 14.23 -5.54 3.85
C ILE A 14 13.45 -5.65 2.53
N PHE A 15 12.47 -6.53 2.44
CA PHE A 15 11.62 -6.64 1.25
C PHE A 15 10.81 -5.37 0.99
N LEU A 16 10.32 -4.69 2.01
CA LEU A 16 9.68 -3.38 1.86
C LEU A 16 10.64 -2.36 1.25
N LEU A 17 11.88 -2.28 1.75
CA LEU A 17 12.89 -1.37 1.20
C LEU A 17 13.27 -1.73 -0.24
N LEU A 18 13.53 -3.00 -0.50
CA LEU A 18 13.87 -3.49 -1.84
C LEU A 18 12.75 -3.22 -2.83
N PHE A 19 11.50 -3.42 -2.42
CA PHE A 19 10.34 -3.09 -3.25
C PHE A 19 10.34 -1.60 -3.63
N VAL A 20 10.48 -0.68 -2.67
CA VAL A 20 10.49 0.76 -2.97
C VAL A 20 11.67 1.14 -3.85
N LEU A 21 12.88 0.65 -3.53
CA LEU A 21 14.09 0.97 -4.28
C LEU A 21 14.02 0.45 -5.72
N ALA A 22 13.55 -0.78 -5.92
CA ALA A 22 13.36 -1.35 -7.24
C ALA A 22 12.28 -0.60 -8.02
N TYR A 23 11.14 -0.30 -7.37
CA TYR A 23 10.02 0.40 -7.99
C TYR A 23 10.42 1.79 -8.47
N TYR A 24 10.88 2.66 -7.56
CA TYR A 24 11.27 4.02 -7.91
C TYR A 24 12.55 4.08 -8.72
N GLY A 25 13.49 3.15 -8.51
CA GLY A 25 14.68 3.03 -9.33
C GLY A 25 14.35 2.71 -10.79
N TYR A 26 13.36 1.84 -11.03
CA TYR A 26 12.86 1.55 -12.37
C TYR A 26 12.21 2.76 -13.04
N TYR A 27 11.35 3.50 -12.34
CA TYR A 27 10.74 4.71 -12.89
C TYR A 27 11.76 5.82 -13.13
N LEU A 28 12.76 5.96 -12.25
CA LEU A 28 13.85 6.92 -12.45
C LEU A 28 14.68 6.54 -13.69
N TYR A 29 14.99 5.26 -13.86
CA TYR A 29 15.67 4.75 -15.05
C TYR A 29 14.89 5.07 -16.35
N ILE A 30 13.57 4.81 -16.35
CA ILE A 30 12.71 5.19 -17.49
C ILE A 30 12.74 6.70 -17.70
N GLY A 31 12.60 7.49 -16.64
CA GLY A 31 12.57 8.94 -16.75
C GLY A 31 13.84 9.56 -17.30
N VAL A 32 15.01 8.99 -16.97
CA VAL A 32 16.30 9.42 -17.52
C VAL A 32 16.40 9.08 -19.01
N LEU A 33 15.89 7.92 -19.44
CA LEU A 33 16.01 7.48 -20.83
C LEU A 33 14.96 8.07 -21.77
N TRP A 34 13.73 8.24 -21.31
CA TRP A 34 12.56 8.61 -22.13
C TRP A 34 12.03 10.01 -21.81
N GLY A 35 12.59 10.67 -20.80
CA GLY A 35 12.15 11.97 -20.29
C GLY A 35 11.04 11.86 -19.23
N PHE A 36 11.00 12.83 -18.31
CA PHE A 36 9.93 12.96 -17.32
C PHE A 36 8.70 13.63 -17.94
N GLY A 37 7.86 12.82 -18.59
CA GLY A 37 6.57 13.27 -19.10
C GLY A 37 5.46 13.34 -18.03
N GLU A 38 4.38 14.03 -18.35
CA GLU A 38 3.18 14.22 -17.50
C GLU A 38 2.60 12.89 -16.97
N ARG A 39 2.53 11.89 -17.83
CA ARG A 39 2.05 10.54 -17.47
C ARG A 39 2.90 9.88 -16.40
N MET A 40 4.23 10.06 -16.47
CA MET A 40 5.13 9.47 -15.49
C MET A 40 5.06 10.19 -14.15
N PHE A 41 4.93 11.52 -14.17
CA PHE A 41 4.70 12.30 -12.95
C PHE A 41 3.39 11.90 -12.26
N THR A 42 2.31 11.73 -13.03
CA THR A 42 1.01 11.28 -12.50
C THR A 42 1.11 9.89 -11.88
N LEU A 43 1.83 8.95 -12.50
CA LEU A 43 2.09 7.62 -11.94
C LEU A 43 2.91 7.71 -10.63
N LEU A 44 3.99 8.48 -10.61
CA LEU A 44 4.82 8.64 -9.41
C LEU A 44 4.05 9.23 -8.23
N VAL A 45 3.13 10.15 -8.48
CA VAL A 45 2.25 10.73 -7.45
C VAL A 45 1.19 9.73 -7.01
N SER A 46 0.55 9.02 -7.95
CA SER A 46 -0.39 7.95 -7.64
C SER A 46 0.26 6.90 -6.73
N ASP A 47 1.52 6.57 -6.99
CA ASP A 47 2.23 5.51 -6.26
C ASP A 47 3.04 6.03 -5.06
N SER A 48 3.03 7.34 -4.80
CA SER A 48 3.76 8.02 -3.70
C SER A 48 3.55 7.39 -2.32
N LEU A 49 2.41 6.72 -2.12
CA LEU A 49 2.09 5.92 -0.94
C LEU A 49 3.17 4.88 -0.61
N PHE A 50 3.81 4.29 -1.62
CA PHE A 50 4.89 3.33 -1.41
C PHE A 50 6.15 3.95 -0.81
N LEU A 51 6.37 5.27 -0.92
CA LEU A 51 7.46 5.94 -0.22
C LEU A 51 7.33 5.83 1.30
N LEU A 52 6.11 5.68 1.82
CA LEU A 52 5.89 5.47 3.26
C LEU A 52 6.41 4.12 3.75
N PHE A 53 6.71 3.17 2.85
CA PHE A 53 7.39 1.93 3.22
C PHE A 53 8.84 2.16 3.67
N ILE A 54 9.49 3.26 3.27
CA ILE A 54 10.84 3.60 3.75
C ILE A 54 10.84 3.85 5.27
N PRO A 55 10.09 4.84 5.81
CA PRO A 55 10.02 5.03 7.25
C PRO A 55 9.39 3.81 7.95
N ALA A 56 8.41 3.14 7.35
CA ALA A 56 7.81 1.94 7.92
C ALA A 56 8.84 0.81 8.13
N ALA A 57 9.68 0.55 7.14
CA ALA A 57 10.74 -0.46 7.22
C ALA A 57 11.85 -0.05 8.19
N ALA A 58 12.30 1.21 8.14
CA ALA A 58 13.28 1.74 9.08
C ALA A 58 12.79 1.60 10.54
N GLY A 59 11.52 1.95 10.79
CA GLY A 59 10.90 1.80 12.09
C GLY A 59 10.80 0.34 12.55
N ILE A 60 10.55 -0.61 11.64
CA ILE A 60 10.56 -2.06 11.96
C ILE A 60 11.97 -2.54 12.33
N LEU A 61 12.99 -2.17 11.57
CA LEU A 61 14.39 -2.54 11.85
C LEU A 61 14.84 -1.98 13.22
N LEU A 62 14.39 -0.76 13.54
CA LEU A 62 14.62 -0.11 14.84
C LEU A 62 13.65 -0.58 15.94
N LYS A 63 12.74 -1.52 15.64
CA LYS A 63 11.72 -2.08 16.54
C LYS A 63 10.87 -1.02 17.25
N LYS A 64 10.55 0.06 16.56
CA LYS A 64 9.74 1.16 17.11
C LYS A 64 8.26 0.86 17.00
N THR A 65 7.49 1.13 18.05
CA THR A 65 6.03 0.87 18.09
C THR A 65 5.25 1.60 17.01
N TRP A 66 5.66 2.83 16.65
CA TRP A 66 5.00 3.60 15.59
C TRP A 66 5.07 2.92 14.22
N SER A 67 6.07 2.07 13.98
CA SER A 67 6.23 1.38 12.70
C SER A 67 5.13 0.36 12.48
N TRP A 68 4.67 -0.31 13.55
CA TRP A 68 3.54 -1.23 13.47
C TRP A 68 2.27 -0.50 13.02
N TRP A 69 1.99 0.66 13.64
CA TRP A 69 0.83 1.49 13.30
C TRP A 69 0.90 1.95 11.85
N LEU A 70 2.06 2.45 11.41
CA LEU A 70 2.25 2.92 10.04
C LEU A 70 2.05 1.79 9.01
N ASN A 71 2.66 0.62 9.23
CA ASN A 71 2.46 -0.54 8.33
C ASN A 71 1.00 -0.95 8.28
N MET A 72 0.36 -1.11 9.44
CA MET A 72 -1.05 -1.47 9.50
C MET A 72 -1.92 -0.47 8.73
N ILE A 73 -1.72 0.84 8.94
CA ILE A 73 -2.45 1.90 8.23
C ILE A 73 -2.24 1.81 6.71
N ILE A 74 -1.00 1.67 6.23
CA ILE A 74 -0.71 1.58 4.79
C ILE A 74 -1.37 0.35 4.18
N PHE A 75 -1.18 -0.84 4.77
CA PHE A 75 -1.76 -2.07 4.21
C PHE A 75 -3.28 -2.09 4.29
N PHE A 76 -3.89 -1.52 5.34
CA PHE A 76 -5.34 -1.37 5.40
C PHE A 76 -5.86 -0.39 4.34
N GLN A 77 -5.14 0.71 4.10
CA GLN A 77 -5.48 1.66 3.04
C GLN A 77 -5.39 0.99 1.65
N LEU A 78 -4.32 0.24 1.38
CA LEU A 78 -4.15 -0.49 0.12
C LEU A 78 -5.24 -1.56 -0.07
N PHE A 79 -5.61 -2.25 1.01
CA PHE A 79 -6.72 -3.20 1.01
C PHE A 79 -8.05 -2.53 0.66
N ILE A 80 -8.39 -1.42 1.33
CA ILE A 80 -9.61 -0.66 1.06
C ILE A 80 -9.60 -0.14 -0.38
N ALA A 81 -8.49 0.42 -0.85
CA ALA A 81 -8.36 0.94 -2.21
C ALA A 81 -8.60 -0.15 -3.26
N LYS A 82 -8.02 -1.35 -3.08
CA LYS A 82 -8.26 -2.48 -3.99
C LYS A 82 -9.68 -3.03 -3.88
N PHE A 83 -10.29 -2.99 -2.70
CA PHE A 83 -11.67 -3.41 -2.54
C PHE A 83 -12.63 -2.48 -3.28
N ILE A 84 -12.40 -1.16 -3.21
CA ILE A 84 -13.15 -0.15 -3.98
C ILE A 84 -12.91 -0.35 -5.48
N ALA A 85 -11.67 -0.55 -5.91
CA ALA A 85 -11.33 -0.79 -7.31
C ALA A 85 -12.04 -2.04 -7.87
N LEU A 86 -12.07 -3.13 -7.10
CA LEU A 86 -12.79 -4.35 -7.45
C LEU A 86 -14.30 -4.08 -7.62
N GLY A 87 -14.91 -3.34 -6.69
CA GLY A 87 -16.32 -2.95 -6.80
C GLY A 87 -16.61 -2.09 -8.03
N ALA A 88 -15.73 -1.13 -8.35
CA ALA A 88 -15.83 -0.31 -9.55
C ALA A 88 -15.71 -1.16 -10.82
N ASN A 89 -14.75 -2.09 -10.88
CA ASN A 89 -14.56 -2.98 -12.02
C ASN A 89 -15.74 -3.93 -12.22
N VAL A 90 -16.31 -4.49 -11.15
CA VAL A 90 -17.53 -5.32 -11.22
C VAL A 90 -18.70 -4.49 -11.74
N THR A 91 -18.83 -3.23 -11.31
CA THR A 91 -19.88 -2.33 -11.81
C THR A 91 -19.72 -2.05 -13.30
N LEU A 92 -18.50 -1.72 -13.75
CA LEU A 92 -18.18 -1.47 -15.16
C LEU A 92 -18.41 -2.70 -16.05
N LEU A 93 -18.19 -3.90 -15.49
CA LEU A 93 -18.51 -5.18 -16.12
C LEU A 93 -20.02 -5.35 -16.29
N MET A 94 -20.81 -5.04 -15.25
CA MET A 94 -22.27 -5.17 -15.30
C MET A 94 -22.92 -4.18 -16.27
N THR A 95 -22.30 -3.04 -16.53
CA THR A 95 -22.83 -2.00 -17.43
C THR A 95 -22.35 -2.12 -18.88
N ASP A 96 -21.58 -3.15 -19.23
CA ASP A 96 -20.99 -3.37 -20.57
C ASP A 96 -20.23 -2.15 -21.14
N THR A 97 -19.79 -1.25 -20.28
CA THR A 97 -19.17 0.03 -20.65
C THR A 97 -17.71 -0.07 -21.09
N VAL A 98 -17.09 -1.27 -21.04
CA VAL A 98 -15.66 -1.49 -21.35
C VAL A 98 -15.47 -2.80 -22.13
N ALA A 99 -14.54 -2.80 -23.11
CA ALA A 99 -14.26 -3.96 -23.96
C ALA A 99 -13.73 -5.19 -23.18
N GLN A 100 -14.32 -6.35 -23.45
CA GLN A 100 -14.18 -7.62 -22.71
C GLN A 100 -12.77 -8.25 -22.55
N PRO A 101 -11.79 -8.14 -23.48
CA PRO A 101 -10.58 -8.95 -23.39
C PRO A 101 -9.55 -8.49 -22.33
N LEU A 102 -9.66 -7.27 -21.81
CA LEU A 102 -8.76 -6.74 -20.77
C LEU A 102 -9.30 -6.97 -19.33
N GLN A 103 -10.55 -7.42 -19.16
CA GLN A 103 -11.23 -7.40 -17.85
C GLN A 103 -10.95 -8.63 -16.97
N GLY A 104 -10.89 -9.83 -17.54
CA GLY A 104 -10.79 -11.07 -16.75
C GLY A 104 -9.47 -11.23 -16.00
N SER A 105 -8.35 -10.84 -16.64
CA SER A 105 -7.02 -10.87 -16.02
C SER A 105 -6.88 -9.83 -14.91
N ASN A 106 -7.48 -8.65 -15.08
CA ASN A 106 -7.42 -7.57 -14.09
C ASN A 106 -8.15 -7.93 -12.79
N LEU A 107 -9.30 -8.60 -12.87
CA LEU A 107 -10.08 -8.99 -11.69
C LEU A 107 -9.34 -10.04 -10.83
N LEU A 108 -8.73 -11.04 -11.47
CA LEU A 108 -7.91 -12.04 -10.77
C LEU A 108 -6.71 -11.39 -10.06
N VAL A 109 -6.04 -10.45 -10.71
CA VAL A 109 -4.92 -9.69 -10.12
C VAL A 109 -5.37 -8.88 -8.90
N GLU A 110 -6.55 -8.25 -8.95
CA GLU A 110 -7.09 -7.51 -7.81
C GLU A 110 -7.42 -8.42 -6.61
N ILE A 111 -8.00 -9.59 -6.86
CA ILE A 111 -8.25 -10.60 -5.82
C ILE A 111 -6.93 -11.06 -5.19
N LEU A 112 -5.90 -11.33 -6.00
CA LEU A 112 -4.58 -11.72 -5.48
C LEU A 112 -3.97 -10.64 -4.58
N TYR A 113 -4.11 -9.35 -4.95
CA TYR A 113 -3.66 -8.25 -4.10
C TYR A 113 -4.44 -8.16 -2.80
N LEU A 114 -5.77 -8.31 -2.83
CA LEU A 114 -6.60 -8.33 -1.62
C LEU A 114 -6.18 -9.45 -0.65
N VAL A 115 -5.96 -10.65 -1.19
CA VAL A 115 -5.47 -11.80 -0.40
C VAL A 115 -4.08 -11.51 0.17
N LEU A 116 -3.16 -10.98 -0.62
CA LEU A 116 -1.82 -10.62 -0.16
C LEU A 116 -1.85 -9.60 0.98
N TYR A 117 -2.63 -8.53 0.84
CA TYR A 117 -2.75 -7.51 1.88
C TYR A 117 -3.41 -8.05 3.14
N LEU A 118 -4.43 -8.91 3.00
CA LEU A 118 -5.07 -9.57 4.13
C LEU A 118 -4.10 -10.48 4.89
N ILE A 119 -3.25 -11.23 4.17
CA ILE A 119 -2.19 -12.05 4.77
C ILE A 119 -1.23 -11.18 5.58
N ILE A 120 -0.78 -10.05 5.01
CA ILE A 120 0.14 -9.13 5.70
C ILE A 120 -0.51 -8.51 6.94
N ILE A 121 -1.74 -8.02 6.83
CA ILE A 121 -2.52 -7.47 7.96
C ILE A 121 -2.67 -8.53 9.06
N THR A 122 -3.00 -9.76 8.70
CA THR A 122 -3.17 -10.87 9.65
C THR A 122 -1.84 -11.22 10.32
N ALA A 123 -0.76 -11.31 9.56
CA ALA A 123 0.59 -11.59 10.07
C ALA A 123 1.06 -10.50 11.05
N LEU A 124 0.84 -9.22 10.74
CA LEU A 124 1.15 -8.10 11.64
C LEU A 124 0.23 -8.07 12.87
N SER A 125 -1.00 -8.58 12.76
CA SER A 125 -1.98 -8.64 13.86
C SER A 125 -1.71 -9.75 14.86
N LEU A 126 -0.83 -10.70 14.55
CA LEU A 126 -0.44 -11.79 15.46
C LEU A 126 0.09 -11.22 16.78
N ASN A 127 -0.36 -11.80 17.91
CA ASN A 127 0.05 -11.37 19.24
C ASN A 127 1.58 -11.35 19.42
N ILE A 128 2.26 -12.33 18.81
CA ILE A 128 3.72 -12.47 18.84
C ILE A 128 4.42 -11.26 18.17
N VAL A 129 3.92 -10.77 17.04
CA VAL A 129 4.48 -9.61 16.32
C VAL A 129 4.17 -8.32 17.08
N LYS A 130 2.94 -8.17 17.56
CA LYS A 130 2.51 -7.02 18.37
C LYS A 130 3.34 -6.88 19.65
N GLN A 131 3.56 -7.96 20.39
CA GLN A 131 4.41 -7.96 21.59
C GLN A 131 5.84 -7.51 21.26
N ARG A 132 6.39 -7.97 20.13
CA ARG A 132 7.75 -7.59 19.69
C ARG A 132 7.90 -6.10 19.39
N LEU A 133 6.83 -5.46 18.92
CA LEU A 133 6.78 -4.02 18.63
C LEU A 133 6.14 -3.20 19.77
N SER A 134 5.95 -3.82 20.95
CA SER A 134 5.36 -3.19 22.15
C SER A 134 3.94 -2.63 21.93
N VAL A 135 3.14 -3.30 21.09
CA VAL A 135 1.73 -2.98 20.85
C VAL A 135 0.86 -3.88 21.73
N ASN A 136 0.39 -3.38 22.86
CA ASN A 136 -0.51 -4.12 23.75
C ASN A 136 -1.90 -3.47 23.78
N ARG A 137 -2.71 -3.77 22.75
CA ARG A 137 -4.07 -3.25 22.59
C ARG A 137 -5.01 -4.36 22.15
N LYS A 138 -6.26 -4.33 22.63
CA LYS A 138 -7.33 -5.24 22.19
C LYS A 138 -7.70 -4.98 20.73
N PHE A 139 -8.24 -5.99 20.05
CA PHE A 139 -8.60 -5.92 18.62
C PHE A 139 -9.42 -4.68 18.28
N GLY A 140 -10.56 -4.47 18.95
CA GLY A 140 -11.43 -3.33 18.66
C GLY A 140 -10.73 -1.97 18.81
N GLU A 141 -9.88 -1.79 19.82
CA GLU A 141 -9.20 -0.53 20.05
C GLU A 141 -8.19 -0.19 18.95
N TRP A 142 -7.36 -1.15 18.55
CA TRP A 142 -6.37 -0.88 17.51
C TRP A 142 -7.00 -0.87 16.13
N PHE A 143 -8.03 -1.70 15.89
CA PHE A 143 -8.71 -1.80 14.59
C PHE A 143 -9.29 -0.47 14.18
N TRP A 144 -10.09 0.17 15.05
CA TRP A 144 -10.70 1.46 14.73
C TRP A 144 -9.66 2.55 14.49
N ARG A 145 -8.56 2.57 15.25
CA ARG A 145 -7.46 3.52 15.03
C ARG A 145 -6.78 3.32 13.68
N VAL A 146 -6.48 2.07 13.33
CA VAL A 146 -5.89 1.73 12.03
C VAL A 146 -6.84 2.05 10.90
N PHE A 147 -8.12 1.70 11.04
CA PHE A 147 -9.16 1.97 10.04
C PHE A 147 -9.34 3.47 9.80
N THR A 148 -9.50 4.28 10.85
CA THR A 148 -9.59 5.74 10.71
C THR A 148 -8.33 6.33 10.11
N GLY A 149 -7.15 5.86 10.52
CA GLY A 149 -5.88 6.27 9.92
C GLY A 149 -5.78 5.92 8.43
N ALA A 150 -6.25 4.74 8.03
CA ALA A 150 -6.25 4.26 6.66
C ALA A 150 -7.23 5.05 5.77
N ILE A 151 -8.43 5.33 6.26
CA ILE A 151 -9.39 6.19 5.57
C ILE A 151 -8.85 7.62 5.44
N GLY A 152 -8.27 8.17 6.51
CA GLY A 152 -7.64 9.49 6.48
C GLY A 152 -6.51 9.56 5.43
N LEU A 153 -5.64 8.54 5.41
CA LEU A 153 -4.56 8.43 4.42
C LEU A 153 -5.10 8.26 3.00
N TYR A 154 -6.16 7.47 2.81
CA TYR A 154 -6.83 7.28 1.52
C TYR A 154 -7.39 8.61 0.99
N VAL A 155 -8.14 9.35 1.81
CA VAL A 155 -8.73 10.63 1.42
C VAL A 155 -7.64 11.66 1.13
N PHE A 156 -6.62 11.74 1.98
CA PHE A 156 -5.50 12.65 1.79
C PHE A 156 -4.74 12.37 0.48
N HIS A 157 -4.44 11.09 0.22
CA HIS A 157 -3.79 10.66 -1.01
C HIS A 157 -4.64 10.98 -2.25
N PHE A 158 -5.94 10.68 -2.19
CA PHE A 158 -6.89 10.99 -3.26
C PHE A 158 -6.93 12.49 -3.60
N ILE A 159 -6.98 13.35 -2.58
CA ILE A 159 -6.96 14.81 -2.76
C ILE A 159 -5.66 15.26 -3.43
N ILE A 160 -4.50 14.77 -2.97
CA ILE A 160 -3.20 15.12 -3.56
C ILE A 160 -3.15 14.68 -5.03
N THR A 161 -3.58 13.46 -5.34
CA THR A 161 -3.60 12.96 -6.71
C THR A 161 -4.49 13.82 -7.61
N LEU A 162 -5.68 14.23 -7.14
CA LEU A 162 -6.56 15.14 -7.89
C LEU A 162 -5.92 16.51 -8.12
N LEU A 163 -5.31 17.11 -7.09
CA LEU A 163 -4.63 18.41 -7.22
C LEU A 163 -3.49 18.34 -8.24
N VAL A 164 -2.72 17.25 -8.23
CA VAL A 164 -1.64 17.05 -9.20
C VAL A 164 -2.19 16.88 -10.60
N ILE A 165 -3.23 16.07 -10.81
CA ILE A 165 -3.83 15.89 -12.13
C ILE A 165 -4.35 17.24 -12.66
N ALA A 166 -5.03 18.02 -11.82
CA ALA A 166 -5.52 19.35 -12.20
C ALA A 166 -4.40 20.33 -12.55
N TRP A 167 -3.22 20.21 -11.94
CA TRP A 167 -2.07 21.06 -12.23
C TRP A 167 -1.33 20.64 -13.51
N VAL A 168 -1.19 19.33 -13.75
CA VAL A 168 -0.46 18.78 -14.90
C VAL A 168 -1.28 18.85 -16.18
N SER A 169 -2.60 18.68 -16.09
CA SER A 169 -3.52 18.75 -17.22
C SER A 169 -4.62 19.77 -16.94
N PRO A 170 -4.29 21.08 -16.94
CA PRO A 170 -5.30 22.12 -16.81
C PRO A 170 -6.18 22.07 -18.06
N VAL A 171 -7.47 21.78 -17.84
CA VAL A 171 -8.51 21.87 -18.89
C VAL A 171 -8.67 23.32 -19.31
#